data_AF-A0A6P2S9V1-F1
#
_entry.id   AF-A0A6P2S9V1-F1
#
_cell.length_a   1.000
_cell.length_b   1.000
_cell.length_c   1.000
_cell.angle_alpha   90.00
_cell.angle_beta   90.00
_cell.angle_gamma   90.00
#
_symmetry.space_group_name_H-M   'P 1'
#
loop_
_entity.id
_entity.type
_entity.pdbx_description
1 polymer ?
#
loop_
_entity_poly.entity_id
_entity_poly.type
_entity_poly.pdbx_seq_one_letter_code
_entity_poly.pdbx_strand_id
1 'polypeptide(L)' 'MPDKRDLLSYDLAKKVPDMRWGFRIETHYGEIEIDGDDAKPFADLVERVLKKKLAALQGGAEHGRR' A
#
# COMPACT_ATOMS: atom_id res chain seq x y z
N MET A 1 -7.95 -13.38 -12.55
CA MET A 1 -7.66 -12.68 -11.29
C MET A 1 -6.35 -11.92 -11.48
N PRO A 2 -6.27 -10.62 -11.19
CA PRO A 2 -5.03 -9.86 -11.32
C PRO A 2 -3.93 -10.47 -10.45
N ASP A 3 -2.68 -10.41 -10.91
CA ASP A 3 -1.54 -10.91 -10.12
C ASP A 3 -1.35 -10.03 -8.88
N LYS A 4 -0.75 -10.60 -7.83
CA LYS A 4 -0.48 -9.87 -6.58
C LYS A 4 0.40 -8.63 -6.81
N ARG A 5 1.27 -8.64 -7.83
CA ARG A 5 2.08 -7.49 -8.24
C ARG A 5 1.24 -6.40 -8.89
N ASP A 6 0.26 -6.77 -9.70
CA ASP A 6 -0.65 -5.82 -10.36
C ASP A 6 -1.47 -5.08 -9.31
N LEU A 7 -1.96 -5.81 -8.30
CA LEU A 7 -2.70 -5.22 -7.18
C LEU A 7 -1.82 -4.25 -6.37
N LEU A 8 -0.59 -4.64 -6.02
CA LEU A 8 0.33 -3.74 -5.30
C LEU A 8 0.73 -2.51 -6.10
N SER A 9 0.92 -2.67 -7.41
CA SER A 9 1.23 -1.56 -8.31
C SER A 9 0.04 -0.61 -8.43
N TYR A 10 -1.17 -1.15 -8.50
CA TYR A 10 -2.40 -0.38 -8.47
C TYR A 10 -2.57 0.38 -7.15
N ASP A 11 -2.39 -0.27 -6.01
CA ASP A 11 -2.51 0.35 -4.70
C ASP A 11 -1.52 1.52 -4.53
N LEU A 12 -0.26 1.33 -4.94
CA LEU A 12 0.76 2.37 -4.95
C LEU A 12 0.39 3.55 -5.88
N ALA A 13 -0.19 3.27 -7.05
CA ALA A 13 -0.48 4.28 -8.05
C ALA A 13 -1.78 5.04 -7.79
N LYS A 14 -2.74 4.45 -7.08
CA LYS A 14 -4.11 4.98 -6.93
C LYS A 14 -4.48 5.22 -5.49
N LYS A 15 -4.38 4.19 -4.63
CA LYS A 15 -4.86 4.28 -3.25
C LYS A 15 -3.95 5.11 -2.36
N VAL A 16 -2.63 4.97 -2.48
CA VAL A 16 -1.69 5.75 -1.66
C VAL A 16 -1.79 7.27 -1.93
N PRO A 17 -1.91 7.74 -3.19
CA PRO A 17 -2.19 9.16 -3.44
C PRO A 17 -3.51 9.64 -2.84
N ASP A 18 -4.56 8.80 -2.91
CA ASP A 18 -5.88 9.12 -2.36
C ASP A 18 -5.83 9.29 -0.84
N MET A 19 -5.11 8.41 -0.13
CA MET A 19 -4.90 8.48 1.32
C MET A 19 -4.31 9.82 1.80
N ARG A 20 -3.64 10.58 0.94
CA ARG A 20 -3.07 11.89 1.32
C ARG A 20 -4.15 12.94 1.61
N TRP A 21 -5.38 12.70 1.18
CA TRP A 21 -6.54 13.56 1.41
C TRP A 21 -7.37 13.15 2.63
N GLY A 22 -6.96 12.08 3.32
CA GLY A 22 -7.70 11.45 4.41
C GLY A 22 -8.28 10.10 3.99
N PHE A 23 -8.44 9.20 4.96
CA PHE A 23 -8.93 7.84 4.74
C PHE A 23 -9.43 7.23 6.05
N ARG A 24 -10.11 6.08 5.95
CA ARG A 24 -10.54 5.29 7.10
C ARG A 24 -9.89 3.92 7.09
N ILE A 25 -9.51 3.46 8.27
CA ILE A 25 -9.03 2.10 8.52
C ILE A 25 -10.19 1.33 9.15
N GLU A 26 -10.73 0.37 8.40
CA GLU A 26 -11.71 -0.57 8.95
C GLU A 26 -11.01 -1.59 9.86
N THR A 27 -11.55 -1.78 11.06
CA THR A 27 -11.14 -2.79 12.01
C THR A 27 -12.34 -3.65 12.40
N HIS A 28 -12.09 -4.79 13.05
CA HIS A 28 -13.18 -5.60 13.61
C HIS A 28 -14.01 -4.88 14.68
N TYR A 29 -13.54 -3.75 15.20
CA TYR A 29 -14.19 -2.98 16.26
C TYR A 29 -14.74 -1.62 15.78
N GLY A 30 -14.76 -1.38 14.47
CA GLY A 30 -15.18 -0.12 13.87
C GLY A 30 -14.08 0.55 13.06
N GLU A 31 -14.26 1.84 12.75
CA GLU A 31 -13.40 2.60 11.85
C GLU A 31 -12.49 3.56 12.62
N ILE A 32 -11.25 3.71 12.16
CA ILE A 32 -10.34 4.79 12.57
C ILE A 32 -10.27 5.78 11.41
N GLU A 33 -10.66 7.02 11.65
CA GLU A 33 -10.54 8.10 10.67
C GLU A 33 -9.18 8.78 10.80
N ILE A 34 -8.49 8.94 9.67
CA ILE A 34 -7.22 9.65 9.55
C ILE A 34 -7.45 10.80 8.58
N ASP A 35 -7.31 12.04 9.05
CA ASP A 35 -7.50 13.24 8.25
C ASP A 35 -6.41 14.28 8.54
N GLY A 36 -6.57 15.48 7.96
CA GLY A 36 -5.73 16.63 8.24
C GLY A 36 -4.23 16.37 8.04
N ASP A 37 -3.43 16.83 9.01
CA ASP A 37 -1.96 16.74 8.96
C ASP A 37 -1.44 15.29 9.13
N ASP A 38 -2.24 14.36 9.64
CA ASP A 38 -1.84 12.98 9.89
C ASP A 38 -1.94 12.07 8.66
N ALA A 39 -2.82 12.43 7.70
CA ALA A 39 -3.08 11.65 6.49
C ALA A 39 -1.81 11.46 5.64
N LYS A 40 -1.03 12.53 5.44
CA LYS A 40 0.16 12.51 4.59
C LYS A 40 1.31 11.66 5.19
N PRO A 41 1.72 11.84 6.46
CA PRO A 41 2.69 10.95 7.11
C PRO A 41 2.31 9.47 7.04
N PHE A 42 1.03 9.15 7.23
CA PHE A 42 0.54 7.78 7.11
C PHE A 42 0.66 7.25 5.68
N ALA A 43 0.25 8.04 4.68
CA ALA A 43 0.38 7.65 3.28
C ALA A 43 1.84 7.38 2.90
N ASP A 44 2.78 8.19 3.39
CA ASP A 44 4.22 7.99 3.15
C ASP A 44 4.75 6.70 3.79
N LEU A 45 4.27 6.33 4.98
CA LEU A 45 4.60 5.06 5.61
C LEU A 45 4.05 3.87 4.81
N VAL A 46 2.80 3.95 4.36
CA VAL A 46 2.19 2.91 3.54
C VAL A 46 2.93 2.76 2.22
N GLU A 47 3.30 3.86 1.56
CA GLU A 47 4.08 3.85 0.32
C GLU A 47 5.38 3.05 0.48
N ARG A 48 6.12 3.30 1.57
CA ARG A 48 7.38 2.58 1.87
C ARG A 48 7.16 1.09 2.07
N VAL A 49 6.10 0.71 2.81
CA VAL A 49 5.76 -0.70 3.07
C VAL A 49 5.38 -1.42 1.77
N LEU A 50 4.53 -0.81 0.94
CA LEU A 50 4.08 -1.42 -0.32
C LEU A 50 5.22 -1.53 -1.33
N LYS A 51 6.09 -0.53 -1.46
CA LYS A 51 7.30 -0.62 -2.30
C LYS A 51 8.22 -1.76 -1.86
N LYS A 52 8.43 -1.94 -0.55
CA LYS A 52 9.22 -3.06 -0.01
C LYS A 52 8.59 -4.41 -0.37
N LYS A 53 7.26 -4.54 -0.26
CA LYS A 53 6.53 -5.77 -0.64
C LYS A 53 6.64 -6.05 -2.14
N LEU A 54 6.52 -5.01 -2.98
CA LEU A 54 6.65 -5.14 -4.42
C LEU A 54 8.07 -5.59 -4.82
N ALA A 55 9.10 -4.98 -4.23
CA ALA A 55 10.49 -5.37 -4.46
C ALA A 55 10.77 -6.83 -4.05
N ALA A 56 10.22 -7.30 -2.93
CA ALA A 56 10.34 -8.69 -2.51
C ALA A 56 9.67 -9.66 -3.51
N LEU A 57 8.54 -9.28 -4.10
CA LEU A 57 7.89 -10.07 -5.15
C LEU A 57 8.66 -10.07 -6.47
N GLN A 58 9.40 -9.00 -6.77
CA GLN A 58 10.28 -8.91 -7.94
C GLN A 58 11.54 -9.75 -7.75
N GLY A 59 12.25 -9.60 -6.62
CA GLY A 59 13.46 -10.36 -6.33
C GLY A 59 13.21 -11.85 -6.04
N GLY A 60 12.05 -12.21 -5.47
CA GLY A 60 11.63 -13.61 -5.34
C GLY A 60 11.32 -14.28 -6.68
N ALA A 61 10.99 -13.50 -7.72
CA ALA A 61 10.82 -13.99 -9.09
C ALA A 61 12.16 -14.42 -9.72
N GLU A 62 13.24 -13.73 -9.34
CA GLU A 62 14.58 -13.96 -9.88
C GLU A 62 15.25 -15.18 -9.22
N HIS A 63 14.89 -15.50 -7.97
CA HIS A 63 15.45 -16.65 -7.24
C HIS A 63 14.74 -17.99 -7.51
N GLY A 64 13.54 -17.99 -8.10
CA GLY A 64 12.78 -19.19 -8.44
C GLY A 64 13.04 -19.78 -9.84
N ARG A 65 13.94 -19.17 -10.64
CA ARG A 65 14.42 -19.70 -11.91
C ARG A 65 15.91 -20.06 -11.82
N ARG A 66 16.27 -21.08 -11.04
CA ARG A 66 17.57 -21.75 -11.15
C ARG A 66 17.42 -23.22 -10.86
#